data_AF-A0A2A5M665-F1
#
_entry.id   AF-A0A2A5M665-F1
#
_cell.length_a   1.000
_cell.length_b   1.000
_cell.length_c   1.000
_cell.angle_alpha   90.00
_cell.angle_beta   90.00
_cell.angle_gamma   90.00
#
_symmetry.space_group_name_H-M   'P 1'
#
loop_
_entity.id
_entity.type
_entity.pdbx_description
1 polymer ?
#
loop_
_entity_poly.entity_id
_entity_poly.type
_entity_poly.pdbx_seq_one_letter_code
_entity_poly.pdbx_strand_id
1 'polypeptide(L)'
;NSIVEINSIKQGEYKITPIDDKAQFYIFYLKDSAIPYAQFILMDKTMFNSAYVQMFFLGNYDKNLFDLVINSRDAKVFKLKI
;
A
#
# COMPACT_ATOMS: atom_id res chain seq x y z
N ASN A 1 3.94 -14.24 -3.76
CA ASN A 1 4.51 -13.13 -2.97
C ASN A 1 4.89 -11.92 -3.77
N SER A 2 5.15 -12.02 -5.06
CA SER A 2 4.93 -10.89 -5.94
C SER A 2 5.89 -9.70 -5.80
N ILE A 3 6.07 -9.02 -6.92
CA ILE A 3 6.60 -7.67 -6.97
C ILE A 3 5.41 -6.71 -7.01
N VAL A 4 5.42 -5.69 -6.16
CA VAL A 4 4.37 -4.67 -6.10
C VAL A 4 4.97 -3.33 -6.51
N GLU A 5 4.61 -2.87 -7.69
CA GLU A 5 5.03 -1.57 -8.20
C GLU A 5 3.96 -0.53 -7.83
N ILE A 6 4.31 0.45 -6.99
CA ILE A 6 3.43 1.57 -6.65
C ILE A 6 3.76 2.72 -7.60
N ASN A 7 2.83 2.99 -8.54
CA ASN A 7 2.97 4.07 -9.50
C ASN A 7 2.46 5.40 -8.93
N SER A 8 1.36 5.38 -8.15
CA SER A 8 0.85 6.57 -7.46
C SER A 8 0.05 6.22 -6.20
N ILE A 9 0.50 6.68 -5.03
CA ILE A 9 -0.19 6.48 -3.74
C ILE A 9 -1.54 7.23 -3.69
N LYS A 10 -1.57 8.47 -4.21
CA LYS A 10 -2.75 9.33 -4.19
C LYS A 10 -3.86 8.80 -5.11
N GLN A 11 -3.47 8.33 -6.29
CA GLN A 11 -4.42 7.79 -7.28
C GLN A 11 -4.76 6.31 -7.01
N GLY A 12 -4.00 5.64 -6.13
CA GLY A 12 -4.19 4.20 -5.85
C GLY A 12 -3.72 3.31 -7.00
N GLU A 13 -2.78 3.79 -7.81
CA GLU A 13 -2.29 3.07 -8.97
C GLU A 13 -1.09 2.20 -8.60
N TYR A 14 -1.27 0.90 -8.70
CA TYR A 14 -0.24 -0.09 -8.47
C TYR A 14 -0.38 -1.30 -9.38
N LYS A 15 0.70 -2.07 -9.51
CA LYS A 15 0.72 -3.34 -10.24
C LYS A 15 1.30 -4.42 -9.34
N ILE A 16 0.57 -5.51 -9.16
CA ILE A 16 1.06 -6.71 -8.49
C ILE A 16 1.42 -7.74 -9.57
N THR A 17 2.67 -8.18 -9.59
CA THR A 17 3.15 -9.24 -10.48
C THR A 17 3.48 -10.47 -9.64
N PRO A 18 2.62 -11.51 -9.61
CA PRO A 18 2.91 -12.76 -8.90
C PRO A 18 4.19 -13.42 -9.42
N ILE A 19 4.98 -13.99 -8.50
CA ILE A 19 6.27 -14.65 -8.82
C ILE A 19 6.22 -16.10 -8.33
N ASP A 20 6.12 -16.30 -7.02
CA ASP A 20 6.02 -17.60 -6.36
C ASP A 20 5.03 -17.48 -5.19
N ASP A 21 4.07 -18.39 -5.08
CA ASP A 21 3.03 -18.41 -4.03
C ASP A 21 3.53 -18.97 -2.68
N LYS A 22 4.60 -19.78 -2.71
CA LYS A 22 5.24 -20.38 -1.54
C LYS A 22 6.27 -19.47 -0.87
N ALA A 23 6.73 -18.45 -1.58
CA ALA A 23 7.63 -17.45 -1.00
C ALA A 23 7.03 -16.81 0.27
N GLN A 24 7.85 -16.08 1.04
CA GLN A 24 7.42 -15.43 2.29
C GLN A 24 7.44 -13.89 2.26
N PHE A 25 8.15 -13.28 1.30
CA PHE A 25 8.30 -11.82 1.22
C PHE A 25 7.75 -11.19 -0.05
N TYR A 26 7.08 -10.04 0.10
CA TYR A 26 6.71 -9.10 -0.96
C TYR A 26 7.81 -8.04 -1.09
N ILE A 27 8.11 -7.65 -2.32
CA ILE A 27 8.96 -6.49 -2.59
C ILE A 27 8.11 -5.37 -3.19
N PHE A 28 8.11 -4.22 -2.52
CA PHE A 28 7.46 -3.02 -3.00
C PHE A 28 8.51 -2.13 -3.66
N TYR A 29 8.16 -1.58 -4.82
CA TYR A 29 8.92 -0.55 -5.50
C TYR A 29 8.07 0.72 -5.63
N LEU A 30 8.50 1.79 -4.97
CA LEU A 30 7.83 3.08 -4.92
C LEU A 30 8.38 3.99 -6.02
N LYS A 31 7.77 3.97 -7.21
CA LYS A 31 8.23 4.79 -8.37
C LYS A 31 8.11 6.28 -8.11
N ASP A 32 7.02 6.68 -7.46
CA ASP A 32 6.72 8.07 -7.13
C ASP A 32 6.98 8.36 -5.65
N SER A 33 8.12 7.92 -5.10
CA SER A 33 8.49 8.24 -3.72
C SER A 33 9.04 9.66 -3.62
N ALA A 34 8.35 10.54 -2.87
CA ALA A 34 8.87 11.86 -2.49
C ALA A 34 9.80 11.78 -1.27
N ILE A 35 9.86 10.62 -0.61
CA ILE A 35 10.57 10.43 0.65
C ILE A 35 11.99 9.93 0.33
N PRO A 36 13.04 10.67 0.71
CA PRO A 36 14.41 10.20 0.55
C PRO A 36 14.60 8.85 1.21
N TYR A 37 15.35 7.95 0.56
CA TYR A 37 15.70 6.61 1.05
C TYR A 37 14.55 5.58 1.16
N ALA A 38 13.30 5.95 0.83
CA ALA A 38 12.17 5.03 0.80
C ALA A 38 11.74 4.70 -0.64
N GLN A 39 12.60 3.99 -1.39
CA GLN A 39 12.28 3.52 -2.74
C GLN A 39 11.82 2.06 -2.78
N PHE A 40 12.31 1.24 -1.85
CA PHE A 40 11.96 -0.18 -1.77
C PHE A 40 11.54 -0.55 -0.35
N ILE A 41 10.57 -1.47 -0.24
CA ILE A 41 10.15 -2.05 1.03
C ILE A 41 10.08 -3.57 0.87
N LEU A 42 10.76 -4.30 1.75
CA LEU A 42 10.65 -5.76 1.86
C LEU A 42 9.79 -6.08 3.08
N MET A 43 8.73 -6.88 2.89
CA MET A 43 7.80 -7.19 3.98
C MET A 43 7.23 -8.60 3.85
N ASP A 44 6.81 -9.20 4.96
CA ASP A 44 6.15 -10.50 4.97
C ASP A 44 4.64 -10.41 4.64
N LYS A 45 3.97 -11.57 4.61
CA LYS A 45 2.50 -11.67 4.40
C LYS A 45 1.69 -10.94 5.47
N THR A 46 2.14 -10.94 6.72
CA THR A 46 1.45 -10.30 7.85
C THR A 46 1.45 -8.78 7.68
N MET A 47 2.61 -8.21 7.34
CA MET A 47 2.77 -6.78 7.07
C MET A 47 2.06 -6.36 5.79
N PHE A 48 2.11 -7.17 4.73
CA PHE A 48 1.35 -6.92 3.51
C PHE A 48 -0.16 -6.78 3.78
N ASN A 49 -0.71 -7.61 4.68
CA ASN A 49 -2.12 -7.58 5.08
C ASN A 49 -2.44 -6.52 6.15
N SER A 50 -1.46 -5.78 6.65
CA SER A 50 -1.70 -4.75 7.66
C SER A 50 -2.61 -3.64 7.13
N ALA A 51 -3.38 -3.03 8.05
CA ALA A 51 -4.24 -1.90 7.71
C ALA A 51 -3.47 -0.76 7.05
N TYR A 52 -2.26 -0.45 7.54
CA TYR A 52 -1.44 0.58 6.92
C TYR A 52 -1.09 0.27 5.46
N VAL A 53 -0.62 -0.94 5.15
CA VAL A 53 -0.26 -1.29 3.77
C VAL A 53 -1.47 -1.29 2.84
N GLN A 54 -2.55 -1.95 3.26
CA GLN A 54 -3.76 -2.04 2.47
C GLN A 54 -4.40 -0.67 2.24
N MET A 55 -4.57 0.13 3.30
CA MET A 55 -5.30 1.39 3.21
C MET A 55 -4.45 2.52 2.62
N PHE A 56 -3.18 2.65 3.02
CA PHE A 56 -2.32 3.74 2.57
C PHE A 56 -1.76 3.48 1.16
N PHE A 57 -0.96 2.42 1.00
CA PHE A 57 -0.26 2.16 -0.26
C PHE A 57 -1.20 1.64 -1.36
N LEU A 58 -2.07 0.70 -1.02
CA LEU A 58 -2.94 0.05 -2.02
C LEU A 58 -4.33 0.70 -2.12
N GLY A 59 -4.70 1.58 -1.19
CA GLY A 59 -6.02 2.23 -1.20
C GLY A 59 -7.20 1.28 -0.94
N ASN A 60 -6.93 0.07 -0.46
CA ASN A 60 -7.92 -0.94 -0.12
C ASN A 60 -8.40 -0.71 1.32
N TYR A 61 -9.65 -0.28 1.48
CA TYR A 61 -10.29 -0.12 2.79
C TYR A 61 -11.80 -0.37 2.68
N ASP A 62 -12.41 -0.82 3.78
CA ASP A 62 -13.85 -1.00 3.86
C ASP A 62 -14.55 0.36 4.06
N LYS A 63 -15.33 0.78 3.06
CA LYS A 63 -16.09 2.04 3.08
C LYS A 63 -17.24 2.06 4.07
N ASN A 64 -17.66 0.90 4.60
CA ASN A 64 -18.64 0.82 5.67
C ASN A 64 -18.02 1.08 7.04
N LEU A 65 -16.71 0.85 7.20
CA LEU A 65 -15.97 1.08 8.44
C LEU A 65 -15.28 2.45 8.47
N PHE A 66 -14.79 2.94 7.31
CA PHE A 66 -13.99 4.16 7.23
C PHE A 66 -14.45 5.10 6.11
N ASP A 67 -14.39 6.40 6.39
CA ASP A 67 -14.43 7.47 5.39
C ASP A 67 -13.02 8.02 5.16
N LEU A 68 -12.58 8.08 3.90
CA LEU A 68 -11.34 8.76 3.52
C LEU A 68 -11.60 10.28 3.49
N VAL A 69 -11.17 10.99 4.53
CA VAL A 69 -11.41 12.43 4.68
C VAL A 69 -10.28 13.28 4.07
N ILE A 70 -9.04 12.77 4.05
CA ILE A 70 -7.90 13.42 3.40
C ILE A 70 -7.17 12.36 2.56
N ASN A 71 -7.00 12.63 1.26
CA ASN A 71 -6.25 11.80 0.33
C ASN A 71 -5.10 12.61 -0.30
N SER A 72 -3.91 12.52 0.28
CA SER A 72 -2.69 13.11 -0.28
C SER A 72 -1.63 12.05 -0.56
N ARG A 73 -0.56 12.47 -1.24
CA ARG A 73 0.61 11.60 -1.48
C ARG A 73 1.32 11.24 -0.18
N ASP A 74 1.42 12.20 0.72
CA ASP A 74 2.25 12.09 1.92
C ASP A 74 1.46 11.57 3.12
N ALA A 75 0.12 11.69 3.10
CA ALA A 75 -0.75 11.25 4.17
C ALA A 75 -2.15 10.87 3.67
N LYS A 76 -2.76 9.88 4.32
CA LYS A 76 -4.19 9.61 4.24
C LYS A 76 -4.79 9.67 5.64
N VAL A 77 -5.91 10.38 5.78
CA VAL A 77 -6.65 10.45 7.04
C VAL A 77 -8.00 9.78 6.83
N PHE A 78 -8.29 8.82 7.70
CA PHE A 78 -9.52 8.04 7.69
C PHE A 78 -10.32 8.34 8.96
N LYS A 79 -11.59 8.66 8.79
CA LYS A 79 -12.55 8.80 9.89
C LYS A 79 -13.26 7.46 10.09
N LEU A 80 -13.33 7.00 11.33
CA LEU A 80 -14.07 5.79 11.71
C LEU A 80 -15.58 6.06 11.69
N LYS A 81 -16.38 5.13 11.14
CA LYS A 81 -17.85 5.23 11.04
C LYS A 81 -18.63 4.59 12.19
N ILE A 82 -17.98 3.69 12.93
CA ILE A 82 -18.62 2.91 14.01
C ILE A 82 -18.83 3.73 15.27
#